data_AF-A0A4Q7ULL0-F1
#
_entry.id   AF-A0A4Q7ULL0-F1
#
_cell.length_a   1.000
_cell.length_b   1.000
_cell.length_c   1.000
_cell.angle_alpha   90.00
_cell.angle_beta   90.00
_cell.angle_gamma   90.00
#
_symmetry.space_group_name_H-M   'P 1'
#
loop_
_entity.id
_entity.type
_entity.pdbx_description
1 polymer ?
#
loop_
_entity_poly.entity_id
_entity_poly.type
_entity_poly.pdbx_seq_one_letter_code
_entity_poly.pdbx_strand_id
1 'polypeptide(L)'
;MSRTTVPNRATTPSRPHLPLRPLWLCRVCAAPWPCPVARLTLRQEYAHDRVGLSVYLCTVLHEAAADLHRLNPHDGPDPAALFSRFLGWARPRHLR
;
A
#
# COMPACT_ATOMS: atom_id res chain seq x y z
N MET A 1 41.32 16.43 -15.71
CA MET A 1 39.86 16.21 -15.59
C MET A 1 39.63 15.19 -14.49
N SER A 2 39.31 15.65 -13.27
CA SER A 2 39.21 14.82 -12.08
C SER A 2 37.84 14.15 -12.00
N ARG A 3 37.80 12.82 -11.93
CA ARG A 3 36.59 12.03 -11.72
C ARG A 3 36.24 12.04 -10.22
N THR A 4 35.14 12.68 -9.87
CA THR A 4 34.57 12.61 -8.52
C THR A 4 33.85 11.28 -8.34
N THR A 5 34.41 10.40 -7.51
CA THR A 5 33.78 9.16 -7.05
C THR A 5 32.65 9.53 -6.08
N VAL A 6 31.40 9.25 -6.45
CA VAL A 6 30.24 9.43 -5.55
C VAL A 6 30.34 8.36 -4.46
N PRO A 7 30.33 8.72 -3.16
CA PRO A 7 30.39 7.72 -2.11
C PRO A 7 29.13 6.85 -2.15
N ASN A 8 29.34 5.53 -2.17
CA ASN A 8 28.31 4.52 -2.09
C ASN A 8 27.50 4.73 -0.80
N ARG A 9 26.28 5.28 -0.93
CA ARG A 9 25.37 5.48 0.18
C ARG A 9 24.97 4.10 0.68
N ALA A 10 25.52 3.69 1.82
CA ALA A 10 25.12 2.48 2.51
C ALA A 10 23.59 2.47 2.63
N THR A 11 22.95 1.52 1.96
CA THR A 11 21.51 1.36 1.98
C THR A 11 21.12 0.85 3.36
N THR A 12 20.64 1.74 4.23
CA THR A 12 19.99 1.33 5.48
C THR A 12 18.89 0.32 5.10
N PRO A 13 18.76 -0.83 5.77
CA PRO A 13 17.71 -1.78 5.46
C PRO A 13 16.36 -1.07 5.54
N SER A 14 15.69 -0.93 4.40
CA SER A 14 14.39 -0.27 4.32
C SER A 14 13.39 -1.12 5.09
N ARG A 15 12.86 -0.59 6.20
CA ARG A 15 11.81 -1.26 6.96
C ARG A 15 10.59 -1.47 6.06
N PRO A 16 9.94 -2.65 6.08
CA PRO A 16 8.81 -2.91 5.22
C PRO A 16 7.63 -2.01 5.61
N HIS A 17 6.98 -1.41 4.61
CA HIS A 17 5.81 -0.55 4.80
C HIS A 17 4.56 -1.40 5.04
N LEU A 18 4.45 -1.99 6.23
CA LEU A 18 3.35 -2.85 6.66
C LEU A 18 2.19 -2.07 7.30
N PRO A 19 0.95 -2.62 7.31
CA PRO A 19 -0.17 -2.00 7.99
C PRO A 19 -0.04 -2.08 9.52
N LEU A 20 -0.54 -1.04 10.18
CA LEU A 20 -0.76 -0.96 11.62
C LEU A 20 -2.25 -1.12 11.88
N ARG A 21 -2.69 -2.32 12.24
CA ARG A 21 -4.08 -2.58 12.64
C ARG A 21 -4.33 -2.11 14.08
N PRO A 22 -5.55 -1.66 14.43
CA PRO A 22 -6.74 -1.52 13.59
C PRO A 22 -6.82 -0.18 12.84
N LEU A 23 -5.82 0.69 12.96
CA LEU A 23 -5.84 2.04 12.36
C LEU A 23 -5.63 2.05 10.84
N TRP A 24 -5.07 0.96 10.31
CA TRP A 24 -4.66 0.81 8.91
C TRP A 24 -3.71 1.91 8.43
N LEU A 25 -2.86 2.43 9.31
CA LEU A 25 -1.77 3.34 8.94
C LEU A 25 -0.50 2.56 8.60
N CYS A 26 0.42 3.16 7.87
CA CYS A 26 1.72 2.55 7.62
C CYS A 26 2.62 2.68 8.86
N ARG A 27 3.23 1.58 9.30
CA ARG A 27 4.16 1.58 10.44
C ARG A 27 5.40 2.45 10.28
N VAL A 28 5.78 2.77 9.03
CA VAL A 28 7.01 3.50 8.71
C VAL A 28 6.74 4.99 8.52
N CYS A 29 5.73 5.34 7.74
CA CYS A 29 5.46 6.74 7.37
C CYS A 29 4.16 7.32 7.92
N ALA A 30 3.40 6.56 8.72
CA ALA A 30 2.11 6.94 9.29
C ALA A 30 1.00 7.31 8.29
N ALA A 31 1.26 7.32 6.97
CA ALA A 31 0.26 7.53 5.94
C ALA A 31 -0.75 6.37 5.88
N PRO A 32 -1.98 6.58 5.35
CA PRO A 32 -2.95 5.51 5.16
C PRO A 32 -2.36 4.34 4.36
N TRP A 33 -2.35 3.15 4.94
CA TRP A 33 -1.89 1.94 4.26
C TRP A 33 -2.97 1.42 3.30
N PRO A 34 -2.70 1.05 2.04
CA PRO A 34 -1.38 1.01 1.40
C PRO A 34 -0.86 2.42 1.07
N CYS A 35 0.29 2.77 1.65
CA CYS A 35 0.99 4.02 1.34
C CYS A 35 1.74 3.90 0.00
N PRO A 36 2.20 4.99 -0.64
CA PRO A 36 2.83 4.94 -1.97
C PRO A 36 3.96 3.90 -2.08
N VAL A 37 4.82 3.77 -1.05
CA VAL A 37 5.90 2.78 -1.03
C VAL A 37 5.33 1.35 -0.98
N ALA A 38 4.37 1.07 -0.09
CA ALA A 38 3.71 -0.24 -0.03
C ALA A 38 3.04 -0.61 -1.36
N ARG A 39 2.40 0.35 -2.04
CA ARG A 39 1.80 0.13 -3.36
C ARG A 39 2.85 -0.29 -4.39
N LEU A 40 3.99 0.39 -4.43
CA LEU A 40 5.09 0.05 -5.33
C LEU A 40 5.66 -1.34 -5.00
N THR A 41 5.93 -1.62 -3.73
CA THR A 41 6.44 -2.93 -3.29
C THR A 41 5.48 -4.06 -3.66
N LEU A 42 4.18 -3.92 -3.36
CA LEU A 42 3.17 -4.92 -3.72
C LEU A 42 3.06 -5.10 -5.24
N ARG A 43 3.20 -4.03 -6.03
CA ARG A 43 3.21 -4.15 -7.50
C ARG A 43 4.45 -4.86 -8.03
N GLN A 44 5.58 -4.75 -7.35
CA GLN A 44 6.83 -5.43 -7.71
C GLN A 44 6.76 -6.91 -7.32
N GLU A 45 6.30 -7.21 -6.11
CA GLU A 45 6.13 -8.58 -5.60
C GLU A 45 5.16 -9.39 -6.48
N TYR A 46 4.02 -8.79 -6.84
CA TYR A 46 3.03 -9.39 -7.74
C TYR A 46 3.21 -8.93 -9.19
N ALA A 47 4.45 -8.69 -9.65
CA ALA A 47 4.69 -8.22 -11.02
C ALA A 47 4.12 -9.16 -12.08
N HIS A 48 4.18 -10.47 -11.82
CA HIS A 48 3.75 -11.54 -12.72
C HIS A 48 2.37 -12.13 -12.37
N ASP A 49 1.70 -11.64 -11.32
CA ASP A 49 0.38 -12.11 -10.90
C ASP A 49 -0.52 -10.97 -10.42
N ARG A 50 -1.07 -10.22 -11.39
CA ARG A 50 -1.97 -9.09 -11.09
C ARG A 50 -3.32 -9.52 -10.54
N VAL A 51 -3.75 -10.74 -10.86
CA VAL A 51 -4.99 -11.31 -10.31
C VAL A 51 -4.78 -11.62 -8.84
N GLY A 52 -3.67 -12.29 -8.49
CA GLY A 52 -3.28 -12.55 -7.10
C GLY A 52 -3.15 -11.28 -6.27
N LEU A 53 -2.56 -10.21 -6.82
CA LEU A 53 -2.52 -8.91 -6.14
C LEU A 53 -3.93 -8.38 -5.83
N SER A 54 -4.84 -8.49 -6.78
CA SER A 54 -6.22 -8.01 -6.62
C SER A 54 -6.96 -8.85 -5.57
N VAL A 55 -6.81 -10.16 -5.59
CA VAL A 55 -7.40 -11.08 -4.59
C VAL A 55 -6.88 -10.77 -3.20
N TYR A 56 -5.56 -10.65 -3.04
CA TYR A 56 -4.93 -10.26 -1.77
C TYR A 56 -5.50 -8.94 -1.26
N LEU A 57 -5.54 -7.90 -2.11
CA LEU A 57 -6.04 -6.59 -1.71
C LEU A 57 -7.55 -6.58 -1.40
N CYS A 58 -8.36 -7.44 -2.01
CA CYS A 58 -9.76 -7.63 -1.64
C CYS A 58 -9.90 -8.17 -0.22
N THR A 59 -9.13 -9.21 0.14
CA THR A 59 -9.11 -9.76 1.51
C THR A 59 -8.70 -8.68 2.51
N VAL A 60 -7.64 -7.93 2.20
CA VAL A 60 -7.15 -6.88 3.09
C VAL A 60 -8.12 -5.70 3.19
N LEU A 61 -8.81 -5.33 2.10
CA LEU A 61 -9.88 -4.33 2.13
C LEU A 61 -11.00 -4.76 3.08
N HIS A 62 -11.41 -6.03 3.03
CA HIS A 62 -12.48 -6.54 3.88
C HIS A 62 -12.12 -6.45 5.37
N GLU A 63 -10.90 -6.85 5.74
CA GLU A 63 -10.40 -6.68 7.10
C GLU A 63 -10.34 -5.20 7.52
N ALA A 64 -9.89 -4.33 6.61
CA ALA A 64 -9.80 -2.90 6.87
C ALA A 64 -11.14 -2.24 7.08
N ALA A 65 -12.14 -2.58 6.25
CA ALA A 65 -13.50 -2.10 6.41
C ALA A 65 -14.05 -2.48 7.79
N ALA A 66 -13.87 -3.73 8.20
CA ALA A 66 -14.37 -4.23 9.48
C ALA A 66 -13.69 -3.58 10.69
N ASP A 67 -12.38 -3.35 10.65
CA ASP A 67 -11.64 -2.68 11.73
C ASP A 67 -11.97 -1.17 11.79
N LEU A 68 -12.00 -0.48 10.64
CA LEU A 68 -12.27 0.96 10.60
C LEU A 68 -13.72 1.27 11.00
N HIS A 69 -14.68 0.45 10.59
CA HIS A 69 -16.07 0.58 11.03
C HIS A 69 -16.21 0.34 12.55
N ARG A 70 -15.43 -0.58 13.14
CA ARG A 70 -15.39 -0.76 14.60
C ARG A 70 -14.82 0.45 15.33
N LEU A 71 -13.86 1.17 14.74
CA LEU A 71 -13.29 2.40 15.31
C LEU A 71 -14.21 3.61 15.16
N ASN A 72 -14.99 3.69 14.08
CA ASN A 72 -16.00 4.73 13.86
C ASN A 72 -17.30 4.13 13.31
N PRO A 73 -18.22 3.71 14.19
CA PRO A 73 -19.48 3.07 13.78
C PRO A 73 -20.48 4.02 13.09
N HIS A 74 -20.44 5.32 13.43
CA HIS A 74 -21.45 6.28 12.99
C HIS A 74 -21.17 6.83 11.59
N ASP A 75 -19.91 7.11 11.28
CA ASP A 75 -19.45 7.54 9.96
C ASP A 75 -18.49 6.50 9.39
N GLY A 76 -19.00 5.29 9.20
CA GLY A 76 -18.24 4.19 8.61
C GLY A 76 -17.51 4.63 7.33
N PRO A 77 -16.36 4.02 7.01
CA PRO A 77 -15.53 4.47 5.90
C PRO A 77 -16.30 4.42 4.57
N ASP A 78 -16.25 5.51 3.80
CA ASP A 78 -16.87 5.58 2.47
C ASP A 78 -16.38 4.41 1.57
N PRO A 79 -17.31 3.56 1.06
CA PRO A 79 -16.96 2.43 0.21
C PRO A 79 -16.13 2.83 -1.03
N ALA A 80 -16.43 3.98 -1.64
CA ALA A 80 -15.69 4.45 -2.82
C ALA A 80 -14.25 4.86 -2.46
N ALA A 81 -14.06 5.51 -1.31
CA ALA A 81 -12.74 5.82 -0.78
C ALA A 81 -11.94 4.55 -0.45
N LEU A 82 -12.54 3.53 0.15
CA LEU A 82 -11.88 2.25 0.42
C LEU A 82 -11.48 1.54 -0.88
N PHE A 83 -12.38 1.46 -1.86
CA PHE A 83 -12.05 0.89 -3.16
C PHE A 83 -10.87 1.61 -3.81
N SER A 84 -10.92 2.95 -3.85
CA SER A 84 -9.85 3.76 -4.44
C SER A 84 -8.50 3.57 -3.74
N ARG A 85 -8.53 3.43 -2.41
CA ARG A 85 -7.35 3.23 -1.57
C ARG A 85 -6.69 1.88 -1.75
N PHE A 86 -7.47 0.80 -1.81
CA PHE A 86 -6.92 -0.57 -1.87
C PHE A 86 -6.82 -1.09 -3.31
N LEU A 87 -7.86 -0.95 -4.12
CA LEU A 87 -7.97 -1.60 -5.43
C LEU A 87 -7.76 -0.66 -6.63
N GLY A 88 -8.09 0.63 -6.48
CA GLY A 88 -8.11 1.60 -7.58
C GLY A 88 -6.79 1.80 -8.33
N TRP A 89 -5.66 1.37 -7.75
CA TRP A 89 -4.32 1.44 -8.33
C TRP A 89 -3.72 0.07 -8.71
N ALA A 90 -4.37 -1.03 -8.32
CA ALA A 90 -3.84 -2.40 -8.47
C ALA A 90 -3.96 -2.91 -9.91
N ARG A 91 -4.97 -2.43 -10.66
CA ARG A 91 -5.11 -2.72 -12.09
C ARG A 91 -4.22 -1.80 -12.93
N PRO A 92 -3.49 -2.33 -13.92
CA PRO A 92 -2.92 -1.50 -14.96
C PRO A 92 -4.03 -0.71 -15.64
N ARG A 93 -3.87 0.62 -15.75
CA ARG A 93 -4.70 1.38 -16.68
C ARG A 93 -4.29 0.90 -18.07
N HIS A 94 -5.16 0.14 -18.73
CA HIS A 94 -4.99 -0.08 -20.17
C HIS A 94 -5.12 1.30 -20.80
N LEU A 95 -3.99 1.89 -21.19
CA LEU A 95 -3.97 3.02 -22.10
C LEU A 95 -4.56 2.47 -23.41
N ARG A 96 -5.82 2.82 -23.68
CA ARG A 96 -6.38 2.73 -25.03
C ARG A 96 -5.87 3.90 -25.83
#